data_AF-A0A4Q3G159-F1
#
_entry.id   AF-A0A4Q3G159-F1
#
_cell.length_a   1.000
_cell.length_b   1.000
_cell.length_c   1.000
_cell.angle_alpha   90.00
_cell.angle_beta   90.00
_cell.angle_gamma   90.00
#
_symmetry.space_group_name_H-M   'P 1'
#
loop_
_entity.id
_entity.type
_entity.pdbx_description
1 polymer ?
#
loop_
_entity_poly.entity_id
_entity_poly.type
_entity_poly.pdbx_seq_one_letter_code
_entity_poly.pdbx_strand_id
1 'polypeptide(L)' 'MFSYRHAFHAGNHADVLKHLTLIATLRHLMQKEAGITLIDTHAGAGLYRLDGDYTETGGEAKDGVVK' A
#
# COMPACT_ATOMS: atom_id res chain seq x y z
N MET A 1 18.55 -11.82 6.70
CA MET A 1 17.96 -12.36 5.45
C MET A 1 16.62 -11.67 5.25
N PHE A 2 16.54 -10.67 4.37
CA PHE A 2 15.27 -10.03 3.99
C PHE A 2 15.04 -10.33 2.51
N SER A 3 14.41 -11.46 2.22
CA SER A 3 14.09 -11.89 0.85
C SER A 3 12.77 -11.30 0.35
N TYR A 4 11.87 -10.88 1.26
CA TYR A 4 10.62 -10.27 0.88
C TYR A 4 10.83 -8.84 0.36
N ARG A 5 10.33 -8.57 -0.85
CA ARG A 5 10.24 -7.23 -1.42
C ARG A 5 8.79 -6.95 -1.77
N HIS A 6 8.21 -5.94 -1.13
CA HIS A 6 6.83 -5.57 -1.39
C HIS A 6 6.59 -5.12 -2.84
N ALA A 7 7.65 -4.70 -3.56
CA ALA A 7 7.57 -4.33 -4.98
C ALA A 7 6.99 -5.43 -5.89
N PHE A 8 7.15 -6.73 -5.55
CA PHE A 8 6.53 -7.82 -6.31
C PHE A 8 5.01 -7.89 -6.15
N HIS A 9 4.48 -7.32 -5.06
CA HIS A 9 3.07 -7.43 -4.66
C HIS A 9 2.35 -6.07 -4.67
N ALA A 10 3.06 -5.00 -5.01
CA ALA A 10 2.55 -3.64 -4.93
C ALA A 10 1.30 -3.48 -5.80
N GLY A 11 0.22 -2.97 -5.21
CA GLY A 11 -1.03 -2.71 -5.92
C GLY A 11 -1.92 -3.94 -6.13
N ASN A 12 -1.62 -5.09 -5.53
CA ASN A 12 -2.50 -6.26 -5.54
C ASN A 12 -3.82 -6.04 -4.76
N HIS A 13 -4.70 -7.03 -4.74
CA HIS A 13 -5.98 -6.92 -4.03
C HIS A 13 -5.84 -6.67 -2.51
N ALA A 14 -4.77 -7.16 -1.88
CA ALA A 14 -4.52 -6.95 -0.46
C ALA A 14 -4.12 -5.49 -0.19
N ASP A 15 -3.32 -4.89 -1.08
CA ASP A 15 -3.00 -3.47 -1.05
C ASP A 15 -4.23 -2.59 -1.24
N VAL A 16 -5.17 -2.98 -2.11
CA VAL A 16 -6.44 -2.27 -2.27
C VAL A 16 -7.23 -2.29 -0.94
N LEU A 17 -7.41 -3.46 -0.33
CA LEU A 17 -8.15 -3.58 0.93
C LEU A 17 -7.48 -2.79 2.07
N LYS A 18 -6.16 -2.94 2.24
CA LYS A 18 -5.44 -2.30 3.35
C LYS A 18 -5.45 -0.78 3.21
N HIS A 19 -5.20 -0.25 2.00
CA HIS A 19 -5.14 1.19 1.79
C HIS A 19 -6.53 1.83 1.84
N LEU A 20 -7.58 1.16 1.33
CA LEU A 20 -8.95 1.63 1.47
C LEU A 20 -9.34 1.75 2.96
N THR A 21 -8.98 0.76 3.77
CA THR A 21 -9.21 0.75 5.21
C THR A 21 -8.46 1.89 5.90
N LEU A 22 -7.18 2.10 5.56
CA LEU A 22 -6.38 3.20 6.09
C LEU A 22 -6.98 4.56 5.74
N ILE A 23 -7.35 4.78 4.48
CA ILE A 23 -7.97 6.02 4.01
C ILE A 23 -9.29 6.28 4.76
N ALA A 24 -10.15 5.26 4.87
CA ALA A 24 -11.41 5.38 5.59
C ALA A 24 -11.19 5.74 7.07
N THR A 25 -10.21 5.10 7.71
CA THR A 25 -9.83 5.37 9.11
C THR A 25 -9.32 6.79 9.29
N LEU A 26 -8.38 7.24 8.43
CA LEU A 26 -7.84 8.59 8.49
C LEU A 26 -8.94 9.64 8.28
N ARG A 27 -9.83 9.44 7.30
CA ARG A 27 -10.99 10.32 7.07
C ARG A 27 -11.90 10.42 8.28
N HIS A 28 -12.11 9.32 9.00
CA HIS A 28 -12.91 9.32 10.23
C HIS A 28 -12.20 10.07 11.36
N LEU A 29 -10.91 9.80 11.59
CA LEU A 29 -10.14 10.45 12.66
C LEU A 29 -9.98 11.97 12.42
N MET A 30 -9.85 12.39 11.16
CA MET A 30 -9.75 13.80 10.75
C MET A 30 -11.08 14.58 10.89
N GLN A 31 -12.15 13.98 11.38
CA GLN A 31 -13.36 14.70 11.77
C GLN A 31 -13.13 15.63 12.99
N LYS A 32 -12.03 15.43 13.73
CA LYS A 32 -11.59 16.31 14.82
C LYS A 32 -10.38 17.13 14.37
N GLU A 33 -10.26 18.35 14.87
CA GLU A 33 -9.13 19.25 14.57
C GLU A 33 -7.81 18.83 15.21
N ALA A 34 -7.84 17.93 16.21
CA ALA A 34 -6.63 17.45 16.86
C ALA A 34 -5.73 16.71 15.85
N GLY A 35 -4.42 16.97 15.93
CA GLY A 35 -3.43 16.30 15.09
C GLY A 35 -3.40 14.78 15.32
N ILE A 36 -2.99 14.04 14.27
CA ILE A 36 -2.86 12.58 14.30
C ILE A 36 -1.39 12.22 14.17
N THR A 37 -0.88 11.37 15.07
CA THR A 37 0.40 10.70 14.91
C THR A 37 0.18 9.35 14.22
N LEU A 38 0.75 9.17 13.02
CA LEU A 38 0.73 7.91 12.31
C LEU A 38 2.01 7.13 12.57
N ILE A 39 1.90 5.90 13.05
CA ILE A 39 3.02 4.98 13.28
C ILE A 39 2.85 3.80 12.33
N ASP A 40 3.76 3.66 11.38
CA ASP A 40 3.82 2.52 10.47
C ASP A 40 5.03 1.65 10.81
N THR A 41 4.79 0.46 11.35
CA THR A 41 5.84 -0.46 11.80
C THR A 41 6.58 -1.12 10.64
N HIS A 42 5.98 -1.16 9.44
CA HIS A 42 6.50 -1.84 8.26
C HIS A 42 6.23 -1.02 6.98
N ALA A 43 6.66 0.24 6.98
CA ALA A 43 6.33 1.24 5.95
C ALA A 43 6.83 0.92 4.53
N GLY A 44 7.75 -0.02 4.38
CA GLY A 44 8.32 -0.36 3.08
C GLY A 44 9.09 0.82 2.44
N ALA A 45 8.97 0.94 1.11
CA ALA A 45 9.67 1.97 0.32
C ALA A 45 8.84 3.25 0.11
N GLY A 46 7.59 3.28 0.58
CA GLY A 46 6.65 4.38 0.37
C GLY A 46 6.01 4.42 -1.03
N LEU A 47 6.82 4.36 -2.09
CA LEU A 47 6.34 4.39 -3.48
C LEU A 47 6.92 3.22 -4.29
N TYR A 48 6.06 2.59 -5.08
CA TYR A 48 6.40 1.48 -5.96
C TYR A 48 5.96 1.79 -7.39
N ARG A 49 6.87 1.63 -8.34
CA ARG A 49 6.57 1.72 -9.77
C ARG A 49 5.88 0.42 -10.22
N LEU A 50 4.66 0.53 -10.73
CA LEU A 50 3.92 -0.63 -11.26
C LEU A 50 4.39 -1.08 -12.65
N ASP A 51 5.25 -0.26 -13.28
CA ASP A 51 5.90 -0.47 -14.57
C ASP A 51 7.41 -0.79 -14.43
N GLY A 52 7.82 -1.33 -13.28
CA GLY A 52 9.20 -1.73 -13.01
C GLY A 52 9.37 -3.24 -12.90
N ASP A 53 10.59 -3.73 -13.11
CA ASP A 53 10.94 -5.16 -13.21
C ASP A 53 10.31 -6.04 -12.13
N TYR A 54 10.33 -5.61 -10.86
CA TYR A 54 9.75 -6.36 -9.76
C TYR A 54 8.24 -6.52 -9.87
N THR A 55 7.52 -5.43 -10.15
CA THR A 55 6.06 -5.44 -10.23
C THR A 55 5.58 -6.09 -11.52
N GLU A 56 6.35 -5.99 -12.61
CA GLU A 56 6.08 -6.77 -13.83
C GLU A 56 6.28 -8.28 -13.61
N THR A 57 7.32 -8.66 -12.85
CA THR A 57 7.58 -10.07 -12.50
C THR A 57 6.46 -10.65 -11.64
N GLY A 58 5.95 -9.90 -10.67
CA GLY A 58 4.82 -10.35 -9.84
C GLY A 58 3.47 -10.27 -10.56
N GLY A 59 3.24 -9.21 -11.33
CA GLY A 59 2.04 -9.00 -12.15
C GLY A 59 0.74 -8.75 -11.38
N GLU A 60 0.75 -8.81 -10.06
CA GLU A 60 -0.44 -8.85 -9.21
C GLU A 60 -1.30 -7.57 -9.25
N ALA A 61 -0.72 -6.43 -9.62
CA ALA A 61 -1.44 -5.16 -9.73
C ALA A 61 -2.58 -5.19 -10.77
N LYS A 62 -2.47 -6.05 -11.79
CA LYS A 62 -3.47 -6.22 -12.86
C LYS A 62 -4.81 -6.72 -12.33
N ASP A 63 -4.78 -7.53 -11.28
CA ASP A 63 -5.97 -8.05 -10.59
C ASP A 63 -6.32 -7.27 -9.32
N GLY A 64 -5.58 -6.20 -9.04
CA GLY A 64 -5.79 -5.30 -7.91
C GLY A 64 -6.18 -3.89 -8.39
N VAL A 65 -5.28 -2.93 -8.19
CA VAL A 65 -5.57 -1.50 -8.40
C VAL A 65 -5.80 -1.10 -9.86
N VAL A 66 -5.37 -1.91 -10.84
CA VAL A 66 -5.51 -1.60 -12.28
C VAL A 66 -6.83 -2.13 -12.87
N LYS A 67 -7.55 -2.99 -12.13
CA LYS A 67 -8.82 -3.56 -12.56
C LYS A 67 -9.97 -2.56 -12.49
#